data_AF-A0AAD4DJ40-F1
#
_entry.id   AF-A0AAD4DJ40-F1
#
_cell.length_a   1.000
_cell.length_b   1.000
_cell.length_c   1.000
_cell.angle_alpha   90.00
_cell.angle_beta   90.00
_cell.angle_gamma   90.00
#
_symmetry.space_group_name_H-M   'P 1'
#
loop_
_entity.id
_entity.type
_entity.pdbx_description
1 polymer ?
#
loop_
_entity_poly.entity_id
_entity_poly.type
_entity_poly.pdbx_seq_one_letter_code
_entity_poly.pdbx_strand_id
1 'polypeptide(L)'
;MLRPILVLALLALIILYFRQSPADSSPIINKDTRLKTAHNQQQQQKQPPPKYGRTVAVGDLHSDLAQTLAVLRLANVVDADSNWSGGYDTLVQTGDIVDRGPDTIAIYKLFDKLRQQAKEAGGKIVNVYGNHEVMNLGGDLRYVTEEDYDSFGGRQKRREAWDVKTGWLGQQIYNNFNITHVQNGHTVFSHGDMEPEWARPIWSRAHATQEGGMEETCKRVDAVKKALGVNRLISGHTPQYRTGKILSICNGGYMVIDVGISKYYGGHLAVLEIIENDDGTQSVYALYPGGKRLV
;
A
#
# COMPACT_ATOMS: atom_id res chain seq x y z
N MET A 1 49.00 60.16 19.67
CA MET A 1 48.70 58.77 19.26
C MET A 1 47.42 58.78 18.44
N LEU A 2 47.42 58.14 17.27
CA LEU A 2 46.41 58.26 16.22
C LEU A 2 44.99 57.82 16.64
N ARG A 3 43.99 58.65 16.26
CA ARG A 3 42.58 58.39 15.82
C ARG A 3 41.80 59.71 16.05
N PRO A 4 41.05 60.30 15.08
CA PRO A 4 39.94 59.66 14.36
C PRO A 4 39.66 60.27 12.96
N ILE A 5 40.26 59.75 11.88
CA ILE A 5 39.93 60.21 10.51
C ILE A 5 39.25 59.10 9.67
N LEU A 6 39.27 57.84 10.11
CA LEU A 6 38.64 56.73 9.38
C LEU A 6 37.13 56.55 9.61
N VAL A 7 36.52 57.20 10.61
CA VAL A 7 35.08 57.01 10.91
C VAL A 7 34.17 57.90 10.05
N LEU A 8 34.67 59.04 9.58
CA LEU A 8 33.88 59.95 8.73
C LEU A 8 33.79 59.48 7.26
N ALA A 9 34.75 58.71 6.77
CA ALA A 9 34.71 58.15 5.41
C ALA A 9 33.70 56.99 5.27
N LEU A 10 33.45 56.23 6.35
CA LEU A 10 32.51 55.10 6.32
C LEU A 10 31.04 55.56 6.38
N LEU A 11 30.75 56.67 7.07
CA LEU A 11 29.40 57.23 7.20
C LEU A 11 28.90 57.93 5.91
N ALA A 12 29.80 58.51 5.11
CA ALA A 12 29.45 59.15 3.84
C ALA A 12 29.02 58.13 2.75
N LEU A 13 29.59 56.92 2.77
CA LEU A 13 29.24 55.84 1.82
C LEU A 13 27.87 55.22 2.11
N ILE A 14 27.45 55.16 3.39
CA ILE A 14 26.13 54.64 3.78
C ILE A 14 25.01 55.60 3.34
N ILE A 15 25.21 56.92 3.47
CA ILE A 15 24.21 57.91 3.05
C ILE A 15 24.03 57.95 1.53
N LEU A 16 25.08 57.70 0.75
CA LEU A 16 24.98 57.60 -0.71
C LEU A 16 24.33 56.29 -1.18
N TYR A 17 24.50 55.18 -0.46
CA TYR A 17 23.82 53.92 -0.74
C TYR A 17 22.30 54.01 -0.48
N PHE A 18 21.87 54.75 0.53
CA PHE A 18 20.44 54.94 0.84
C PHE A 18 19.75 56.05 0.02
N ARG A 19 20.47 56.80 -0.84
CA ARG A 19 19.88 57.88 -1.67
C ARG A 19 19.59 57.48 -3.12
N GLN A 20 19.89 56.25 -3.52
CA GLN A 20 19.45 55.67 -4.80
C GLN A 20 18.43 54.56 -4.55
N SER A 21 17.28 54.94 -3.98
CA SER A 21 16.07 54.14 -4.14
C SER A 21 15.42 54.52 -5.47
N PRO A 22 15.33 53.62 -6.46
CA PRO A 22 14.43 53.86 -7.58
C PRO A 22 12.99 53.85 -7.06
N ALA A 23 12.28 54.94 -7.31
CA ALA A 23 10.83 54.94 -7.36
C ALA A 23 10.36 54.08 -8.55
N ASP A 24 9.19 53.48 -8.37
CA ASP A 24 8.43 52.65 -9.32
C ASP A 24 9.02 51.28 -9.69
N SER A 25 8.27 50.18 -9.73
CA SER A 25 6.82 49.99 -9.73
C SER A 25 6.53 48.62 -9.11
N SER A 26 5.77 48.56 -8.03
CA SER A 26 5.17 47.29 -7.62
C SER A 26 4.20 46.87 -8.73
N PRO A 27 4.27 45.65 -9.30
CA PRO A 27 3.18 45.20 -10.13
C PRO A 27 1.96 45.14 -9.21
N ILE A 28 0.89 45.82 -9.59
CA ILE A 28 -0.44 45.59 -9.02
C ILE A 28 -0.77 44.14 -9.37
N ILE A 29 -0.38 43.20 -8.49
CA ILE A 29 -0.85 41.83 -8.55
C ILE A 29 -2.31 41.94 -8.14
N ASN A 30 -3.15 42.03 -9.16
CA ASN A 30 -4.59 41.96 -9.06
C ASN A 30 -4.94 40.77 -8.15
N LYS A 31 -5.82 40.96 -7.15
CA LYS A 31 -6.22 39.87 -6.22
C LYS A 31 -6.75 38.65 -6.99
N ASP A 32 -7.24 38.86 -8.20
CA ASP A 32 -7.61 37.82 -9.16
C ASP A 32 -6.45 36.90 -9.56
N THR A 33 -5.21 37.38 -9.65
CA THR A 33 -4.07 36.56 -10.09
C THR A 33 -3.62 35.59 -9.00
N ARG A 34 -3.68 35.99 -7.71
CA ARG A 34 -3.44 35.10 -6.56
C ARG A 34 -4.54 34.05 -6.40
N LEU A 35 -5.80 34.42 -6.66
CA LEU A 35 -6.90 33.47 -6.71
C LEU A 35 -6.72 32.47 -7.87
N LYS A 36 -6.25 32.93 -9.04
CA LYS A 36 -5.97 32.06 -10.19
C LYS A 36 -4.76 31.15 -10.01
N THR A 37 -3.70 31.57 -9.29
CA THR A 37 -2.55 30.68 -9.00
C THR A 37 -2.88 29.66 -7.91
N ALA A 38 -3.70 30.02 -6.92
CA ALA A 38 -4.17 29.07 -5.91
C ALA A 38 -5.22 28.09 -6.46
N HIS A 39 -6.04 28.49 -7.45
CA HIS A 39 -6.98 27.59 -8.13
C HIS A 39 -6.31 26.56 -9.05
N ASN A 40 -5.10 26.83 -9.54
CA ASN A 40 -4.40 25.93 -10.46
C ASN A 40 -3.52 24.86 -9.79
N GLN A 41 -3.38 24.86 -8.46
CA GLN A 41 -2.67 23.80 -7.73
C GLN A 41 -3.60 22.70 -7.19
N GLN A 42 -4.93 22.82 -7.38
CA GLN A 42 -5.92 21.81 -7.01
C GLN A 42 -6.63 21.15 -8.20
N GLN A 43 -6.10 21.33 -9.41
CA GLN A 43 -6.49 20.52 -10.56
C GLN A 43 -5.37 19.54 -10.92
N GLN A 44 -5.08 18.60 -10.00
CA GLN A 44 -4.74 17.28 -10.51
C GLN A 44 -5.94 16.86 -11.35
N GLN A 45 -5.73 16.78 -12.67
CA GLN A 45 -6.74 16.30 -13.60
C GLN A 45 -7.34 15.02 -13.01
N LYS A 46 -8.57 15.13 -12.50
CA LYS A 46 -9.37 13.96 -12.15
C LYS A 46 -9.64 13.29 -13.48
N GLN A 47 -8.76 12.35 -13.83
CA GLN A 47 -8.99 11.40 -14.90
C GLN A 47 -10.42 10.88 -14.75
N PRO A 48 -11.20 10.79 -15.83
CA PRO A 48 -12.53 10.19 -15.74
C PRO A 48 -12.41 8.83 -15.05
N PRO A 49 -13.35 8.47 -14.16
CA PRO A 49 -13.30 7.19 -13.49
C PRO A 49 -13.19 6.10 -14.56
N PRO A 50 -12.29 5.11 -14.37
CA PRO A 50 -12.08 4.09 -15.37
C PRO A 50 -13.40 3.37 -15.65
N LYS A 51 -13.61 3.01 -16.93
CA LYS A 51 -14.81 2.31 -17.42
C LYS A 51 -15.05 1.00 -16.66
N TYR A 52 -14.00 0.43 -16.08
CA TYR A 52 -14.00 -0.70 -15.17
C TYR A 52 -13.47 -0.25 -13.81
N GLY A 53 -14.00 -0.81 -12.72
CA GLY A 53 -13.42 -0.59 -11.39
C GLY A 53 -11.93 -0.94 -11.40
N ARG A 54 -11.11 -0.13 -10.74
CA ARG A 54 -9.67 -0.41 -10.67
C ARG A 54 -9.41 -1.57 -9.71
N THR A 55 -8.29 -2.25 -9.92
CA THR A 55 -7.78 -3.19 -8.92
C THR A 55 -6.81 -2.42 -8.03
N VAL A 56 -7.06 -2.39 -6.72
CA VAL A 56 -6.12 -1.89 -5.74
C VAL A 56 -5.63 -3.01 -4.85
N ALA A 57 -4.34 -3.04 -4.57
CA ALA A 57 -3.73 -4.06 -3.74
C ALA A 57 -2.89 -3.47 -2.61
N VAL A 58 -3.00 -4.10 -1.44
CA VAL A 58 -2.23 -3.75 -0.23
C VAL A 58 -1.58 -5.01 0.33
N GLY A 59 -0.39 -4.84 0.88
CA GLY A 59 0.41 -5.90 1.48
C GLY A 59 -0.04 -6.29 2.89
N ASP A 60 0.93 -6.80 3.63
CA ASP A 60 0.82 -7.40 4.96
C ASP A 60 0.46 -6.34 6.01
N LEU A 61 -0.51 -6.64 6.88
CA LEU A 61 -1.12 -5.67 7.82
C LEU A 61 -0.74 -5.93 9.28
N HIS A 62 -0.49 -7.20 9.64
CA HIS A 62 0.01 -7.62 10.94
C HIS A 62 -0.63 -6.91 12.15
N SER A 63 -1.96 -7.02 12.22
CA SER A 63 -2.78 -6.61 13.36
C SER A 63 -2.55 -5.17 13.82
N ASP A 64 -2.25 -4.26 12.88
CA ASP A 64 -2.11 -2.83 13.10
C ASP A 64 -3.28 -2.08 12.44
N LEU A 65 -4.33 -1.82 13.22
CA LEU A 65 -5.56 -1.21 12.70
C LEU A 65 -5.32 0.22 12.21
N ALA A 66 -4.48 0.98 12.92
CA ALA A 66 -4.21 2.37 12.57
C ALA A 66 -3.55 2.46 11.19
N GLN A 67 -2.53 1.63 10.94
CA GLN A 67 -1.86 1.58 9.64
C GLN A 67 -2.73 0.95 8.55
N THR A 68 -3.57 -0.03 8.91
CA THR A 68 -4.58 -0.60 8.00
C THR A 68 -5.55 0.47 7.49
N LEU A 69 -6.13 1.27 8.39
CA LEU A 69 -7.01 2.36 7.99
C LEU A 69 -6.26 3.43 7.18
N ALA A 70 -5.01 3.73 7.53
CA ALA A 70 -4.20 4.69 6.80
C ALA A 70 -3.94 4.23 5.35
N VAL A 71 -3.57 2.96 5.13
CA VAL A 71 -3.32 2.44 3.77
C VAL A 71 -4.60 2.30 2.95
N LEU A 72 -5.72 1.89 3.56
CA LEU A 72 -7.01 1.79 2.88
C LEU A 72 -7.57 3.18 2.49
N ARG A 73 -7.31 4.22 3.32
CA ARG A 73 -7.63 5.61 2.97
C ARG A 73 -6.71 6.16 1.90
N LEU A 74 -5.41 5.85 1.93
CA LEU A 74 -4.48 6.17 0.84
C LEU A 74 -4.93 5.54 -0.48
N ALA A 75 -5.45 4.32 -0.40
CA ALA A 75 -6.05 3.64 -1.54
C ALA A 75 -7.36 4.29 -2.00
N ASN A 76 -8.02 5.15 -1.23
CA ASN A 76 -9.38 5.68 -1.48
C ASN A 76 -10.49 4.61 -1.53
N VAL A 77 -10.31 3.48 -0.84
CA VAL A 77 -11.35 2.43 -0.73
C VAL A 77 -12.14 2.47 0.57
N VAL A 78 -11.68 3.26 1.54
CA VAL A 78 -12.47 3.59 2.73
C VAL A 78 -12.53 5.09 2.98
N ASP A 79 -13.66 5.56 3.49
CA ASP A 79 -13.89 6.96 3.86
C ASP A 79 -13.37 7.30 5.28
N ALA A 80 -13.70 8.50 5.76
CA ALA A 80 -13.35 8.97 7.10
C ALA A 80 -13.94 8.08 8.21
N ASP A 81 -15.16 7.56 7.99
CA ASP A 81 -15.93 6.72 8.91
C ASP A 81 -15.65 5.22 8.74
N SER A 82 -14.63 4.88 7.95
CA SER A 82 -14.24 3.49 7.66
C SER A 82 -15.36 2.68 7.01
N ASN A 83 -16.12 3.31 6.12
CA ASN A 83 -17.04 2.65 5.20
C ASN A 83 -16.41 2.52 3.81
N TRP A 84 -16.85 1.54 3.04
CA TRP A 84 -16.42 1.36 1.66
C TRP A 84 -16.72 2.60 0.81
N SER A 85 -15.68 3.11 0.16
CA SER A 85 -15.75 4.24 -0.78
C SER A 85 -15.19 3.91 -2.16
N GLY A 86 -14.79 2.65 -2.40
CA GLY A 86 -14.16 2.20 -3.65
C GLY A 86 -15.13 2.02 -4.83
N GLY A 87 -16.43 2.20 -4.65
CA GLY A 87 -17.41 1.96 -5.72
C GLY A 87 -17.30 0.54 -6.28
N TYR A 88 -16.98 0.44 -7.58
CA TYR A 88 -16.80 -0.82 -8.31
C TYR A 88 -15.39 -1.42 -8.21
N ASP A 89 -14.49 -0.81 -7.43
CA ASP A 89 -13.11 -1.27 -7.29
C ASP A 89 -13.03 -2.70 -6.73
N THR A 90 -11.97 -3.40 -7.11
CA THR A 90 -11.55 -4.63 -6.43
C THR A 90 -10.37 -4.33 -5.52
N LEU A 91 -10.55 -4.50 -4.20
CA LEU A 91 -9.46 -4.50 -3.23
C LEU A 91 -8.89 -5.91 -3.09
N VAL A 92 -7.59 -6.08 -3.28
CA VAL A 92 -6.85 -7.31 -3.01
C VAL A 92 -5.92 -7.11 -1.83
N GLN A 93 -6.05 -7.92 -0.80
CA GLN A 93 -5.17 -7.94 0.36
C GLN A 93 -4.38 -9.26 0.34
N THR A 94 -3.05 -9.19 0.33
CA THR A 94 -2.17 -10.35 0.02
C THR A 94 -1.80 -11.20 1.24
N GLY A 95 -2.68 -11.33 2.24
CA GLY A 95 -2.44 -12.15 3.43
C GLY A 95 -1.64 -11.48 4.54
N ASP A 96 -1.45 -12.18 5.66
CA ASP A 96 -0.81 -11.67 6.88
C ASP A 96 -1.54 -10.45 7.45
N ILE A 97 -2.85 -10.62 7.64
CA ILE A 97 -3.66 -9.68 8.41
C ILE A 97 -3.32 -9.79 9.89
N VAL A 98 -3.01 -11.01 10.36
CA VAL A 98 -2.85 -11.34 11.78
C VAL A 98 -1.39 -11.24 12.28
N ASP A 99 -1.23 -11.38 13.61
CA ASP A 99 0.00 -11.44 14.40
C ASP A 99 0.75 -10.11 14.51
N ARG A 100 1.78 -10.09 15.38
CA ARG A 100 2.61 -8.94 15.77
C ARG A 100 1.91 -7.82 16.52
N GLY A 101 0.78 -7.35 16.00
CA GLY A 101 -0.08 -6.37 16.65
C GLY A 101 -1.25 -6.99 17.41
N PRO A 102 -1.98 -6.18 18.19
CA PRO A 102 -3.10 -6.64 18.99
C PRO A 102 -4.48 -6.49 18.32
N ASP A 103 -4.57 -5.86 17.15
CA ASP A 103 -5.85 -5.43 16.58
C ASP A 103 -6.54 -6.47 15.70
N THR A 104 -6.23 -7.77 15.84
CA THR A 104 -6.76 -8.86 15.00
C THR A 104 -8.28 -8.78 14.85
N ILE A 105 -9.00 -8.74 15.98
CA ILE A 105 -10.47 -8.73 16.00
C ILE A 105 -11.01 -7.51 15.22
N ALA A 106 -10.40 -6.34 15.43
CA ALA A 106 -10.86 -5.10 14.83
C ALA A 106 -10.68 -5.11 13.31
N ILE A 107 -9.55 -5.59 12.82
CA ILE A 107 -9.28 -5.65 11.38
C ILE A 107 -10.19 -6.68 10.69
N TYR A 108 -10.38 -7.88 11.25
CA TYR A 108 -11.27 -8.86 10.64
C TYR A 108 -12.73 -8.40 10.61
N LYS A 109 -13.21 -7.73 11.66
CA LYS A 109 -14.55 -7.10 11.65
C LYS A 109 -14.66 -5.98 10.63
N LEU A 110 -13.60 -5.17 10.48
CA LEU A 110 -13.54 -4.15 9.43
C LEU A 110 -13.65 -4.79 8.03
N PHE A 111 -12.86 -5.82 7.73
CA PHE A 111 -12.92 -6.50 6.44
C PHE A 111 -14.28 -7.17 6.18
N ASP A 112 -14.95 -7.70 7.20
CA ASP A 112 -16.31 -8.25 7.05
C ASP A 112 -17.33 -7.17 6.68
N LYS A 113 -17.34 -6.06 7.44
CA LYS A 113 -18.15 -4.87 7.14
C LYS A 113 -17.88 -4.35 5.73
N LEU A 114 -16.62 -4.14 5.37
CA LEU A 114 -16.24 -3.59 4.06
C LEU A 114 -16.59 -4.55 2.92
N ARG A 115 -16.51 -5.87 3.13
CA ARG A 115 -16.88 -6.86 2.10
C ARG A 115 -18.36 -6.79 1.77
N GLN A 116 -19.22 -6.62 2.77
CA GLN A 116 -20.65 -6.41 2.55
C GLN A 116 -20.89 -5.10 1.77
N GLN A 117 -20.32 -3.99 2.23
CA GLN A 117 -20.52 -2.68 1.59
C GLN A 117 -19.96 -2.63 0.16
N ALA A 118 -18.81 -3.26 -0.09
CA ALA A 118 -18.23 -3.38 -1.43
C ALA A 118 -19.17 -4.13 -2.36
N LYS A 119 -19.69 -5.28 -1.92
CA LYS A 119 -20.65 -6.07 -2.71
C LYS A 119 -21.91 -5.27 -3.04
N GLU A 120 -22.46 -4.52 -2.09
CA GLU A 120 -23.64 -3.66 -2.29
C GLU A 120 -23.37 -2.53 -3.29
N ALA A 121 -22.16 -1.98 -3.31
CA ALA A 121 -21.72 -0.95 -4.26
C ALA A 121 -21.29 -1.50 -5.63
N GLY A 122 -21.26 -2.83 -5.81
CA GLY A 122 -20.77 -3.48 -7.03
C GLY A 122 -19.24 -3.65 -7.10
N GLY A 123 -18.53 -3.33 -6.03
CA GLY A 123 -17.11 -3.63 -5.83
C GLY A 123 -16.87 -4.99 -5.20
N LYS A 124 -15.60 -5.27 -4.90
CA LYS A 124 -15.18 -6.58 -4.36
C LYS A 124 -13.99 -6.45 -3.43
N ILE A 125 -13.94 -7.30 -2.41
CA ILE A 125 -12.74 -7.52 -1.60
C ILE A 125 -12.28 -8.97 -1.76
N VAL A 126 -11.00 -9.13 -2.02
CA VAL A 126 -10.31 -10.42 -2.14
C VAL A 126 -9.22 -10.47 -1.07
N ASN A 127 -9.25 -11.50 -0.25
CA ASN A 127 -8.18 -11.81 0.68
C ASN A 127 -7.47 -13.08 0.22
N VAL A 128 -6.15 -13.04 0.25
CA VAL A 128 -5.29 -14.20 0.00
C VAL A 128 -4.77 -14.73 1.32
N TYR A 129 -4.61 -16.05 1.45
CA TYR A 129 -4.01 -16.66 2.65
C TYR A 129 -2.55 -16.21 2.82
N GLY A 130 -2.26 -15.59 3.97
CA GLY A 130 -0.91 -15.41 4.45
C GLY A 130 -0.38 -16.63 5.18
N ASN A 131 0.93 -16.65 5.41
CA ASN A 131 1.52 -17.71 6.21
C ASN A 131 1.07 -17.59 7.68
N HIS A 132 0.84 -16.38 8.19
CA HIS A 132 0.39 -16.16 9.56
C HIS A 132 -1.05 -16.64 9.77
N GLU A 133 -1.94 -16.52 8.78
CA GLU A 133 -3.28 -17.12 8.88
C GLU A 133 -3.18 -18.65 8.98
N VAL A 134 -2.39 -19.27 8.11
CA VAL A 134 -2.22 -20.73 8.09
C VAL A 134 -1.57 -21.24 9.39
N MET A 135 -0.56 -20.51 9.91
CA MET A 135 0.05 -20.81 11.19
C MET A 135 -0.97 -20.80 12.33
N ASN A 136 -1.78 -19.73 12.43
CA ASN A 136 -2.77 -19.61 13.48
C ASN A 136 -3.85 -20.68 13.41
N LEU A 137 -4.36 -20.99 12.21
CA LEU A 137 -5.31 -22.09 11.98
C LEU A 137 -4.70 -23.46 12.33
N GLY A 138 -3.40 -23.63 12.10
CA GLY A 138 -2.63 -24.83 12.45
C GLY A 138 -2.17 -24.90 13.91
N GLY A 139 -2.44 -23.86 14.72
CA GLY A 139 -2.03 -23.80 16.13
C GLY A 139 -0.56 -23.42 16.37
N ASP A 140 0.16 -22.95 15.34
CA ASP A 140 1.46 -22.33 15.50
C ASP A 140 1.29 -20.85 15.87
N LEU A 141 1.40 -20.55 17.15
CA LEU A 141 1.06 -19.25 17.73
C LEU A 141 2.30 -18.44 18.16
N ARG A 142 3.48 -18.72 17.59
CA ARG A 142 4.76 -18.11 18.02
C ARG A 142 4.84 -16.59 17.83
N TYR A 143 3.98 -16.01 16.98
CA TYR A 143 3.97 -14.57 16.68
C TYR A 143 2.76 -13.82 17.26
N VAL A 144 1.91 -14.53 18.01
CA VAL A 144 0.77 -13.95 18.73
C VAL A 144 1.27 -13.27 20.00
N THR A 145 0.88 -12.03 20.24
CA THR A 145 1.27 -11.29 21.44
C THR A 145 0.29 -11.52 22.60
N GLU A 146 0.70 -11.19 23.82
CA GLU A 146 -0.19 -11.26 24.99
C GLU A 146 -1.37 -10.31 24.85
N GLU A 147 -1.17 -9.12 24.29
CA GLU A 147 -2.24 -8.16 24.05
C GLU A 147 -3.29 -8.69 23.05
N ASP A 148 -2.85 -9.43 22.02
CA ASP A 148 -3.79 -10.10 21.12
C ASP A 148 -4.58 -11.17 21.89
N TYR A 149 -3.93 -12.02 22.70
CA TYR A 149 -4.65 -12.98 23.55
C TYR A 149 -5.66 -12.31 24.47
N ASP A 150 -5.28 -11.22 25.12
CA ASP A 150 -6.15 -10.46 26.03
C ASP A 150 -7.34 -9.86 25.30
N SER A 151 -7.17 -9.42 24.04
CA SER A 151 -8.26 -8.90 23.21
C SER A 151 -9.38 -9.92 22.96
N PHE A 152 -9.05 -11.22 22.91
CA PHE A 152 -10.02 -12.32 22.83
C PHE A 152 -10.59 -12.73 24.19
N GLY A 153 -10.08 -12.17 25.29
CA GLY A 153 -10.40 -12.58 26.67
C GLY A 153 -9.62 -13.82 27.11
N GLY A 154 -8.41 -14.01 26.58
CA GLY A 154 -7.47 -15.06 26.94
C GLY A 154 -7.28 -16.14 25.86
N ARG A 155 -6.25 -16.97 26.05
CA ARG A 155 -5.81 -18.01 25.10
C ARG A 155 -6.90 -18.99 24.69
N GLN A 156 -7.73 -19.43 25.64
CA GLN A 156 -8.81 -20.38 25.36
C GLN A 156 -9.84 -19.78 24.39
N LYS A 157 -10.34 -18.58 24.69
CA LYS A 157 -11.33 -17.91 23.82
C LYS A 157 -10.76 -17.57 22.45
N ARG A 158 -9.47 -17.21 22.37
CA ARG A 158 -8.79 -17.05 21.08
C ARG A 158 -8.79 -18.36 20.30
N ARG A 159 -8.38 -19.47 20.92
CA ARG A 159 -8.40 -20.79 20.28
C ARG A 159 -9.80 -21.17 19.78
N GLU A 160 -10.84 -20.91 20.57
CA GLU A 160 -12.23 -21.13 20.18
C GLU A 160 -12.64 -20.26 18.99
N ALA A 161 -12.25 -18.98 18.95
CA ALA A 161 -12.55 -18.08 17.84
C ALA A 161 -11.86 -18.51 16.52
N TRP A 162 -10.66 -19.07 16.59
CA TRP A 162 -9.86 -19.52 15.45
C TRP A 162 -10.22 -20.91 14.93
N ASP A 163 -11.06 -21.67 15.63
CA ASP A 163 -11.50 -22.98 15.16
C ASP A 163 -12.28 -22.85 13.84
N VAL A 164 -11.82 -23.54 12.79
CA VAL A 164 -12.43 -23.43 11.44
C VAL A 164 -13.87 -23.92 11.40
N LYS A 165 -14.26 -24.84 12.29
CA LYS A 165 -15.58 -25.47 12.26
C LYS A 165 -16.61 -24.70 13.09
N THR A 166 -16.18 -24.09 14.19
CA THR A 166 -17.06 -23.54 15.22
C THR A 166 -16.77 -22.09 15.56
N GLY A 167 -15.56 -21.62 15.31
CA GLY A 167 -15.11 -20.27 15.62
C GLY A 167 -15.48 -19.27 14.54
N TRP A 168 -15.96 -18.09 14.95
CA TRP A 168 -16.39 -17.04 14.02
C TRP A 168 -15.24 -16.58 13.09
N LEU A 169 -14.01 -16.47 13.62
CA LEU A 169 -12.86 -16.00 12.86
C LEU A 169 -12.32 -17.10 11.94
N GLY A 170 -12.22 -18.33 12.45
CA GLY A 170 -11.86 -19.50 11.64
C GLY A 170 -12.80 -19.69 10.44
N GLN A 171 -14.11 -19.62 10.67
CA GLN A 171 -15.12 -19.67 9.60
C GLN A 171 -15.02 -18.48 8.64
N GLN A 172 -14.80 -17.26 9.16
CA GLN A 172 -14.62 -16.07 8.32
C GLN A 172 -13.43 -16.23 7.37
N ILE A 173 -12.28 -16.70 7.87
CA ILE A 173 -11.09 -16.94 7.04
C ILE A 173 -11.39 -18.06 6.01
N TYR A 174 -11.91 -19.20 6.47
CA TYR A 174 -12.22 -20.35 5.63
C TYR A 174 -13.13 -20.00 4.45
N ASN A 175 -14.17 -19.19 4.67
CA ASN A 175 -15.17 -18.87 3.66
C ASN A 175 -14.75 -17.75 2.69
N ASN A 176 -13.76 -16.92 3.04
CA ASN A 176 -13.50 -15.68 2.31
C ASN A 176 -12.07 -15.55 1.75
N PHE A 177 -11.16 -16.49 2.08
CA PHE A 177 -9.77 -16.43 1.65
C PHE A 177 -9.47 -17.44 0.55
N ASN A 178 -8.62 -17.04 -0.40
CA ASN A 178 -8.11 -17.92 -1.46
C ASN A 178 -6.60 -18.12 -1.30
N ILE A 179 -6.04 -19.24 -1.76
CA ILE A 179 -4.57 -19.43 -1.75
C ILE A 179 -3.90 -18.49 -2.76
N THR A 180 -4.55 -18.28 -3.90
CA THR A 180 -4.15 -17.31 -4.93
C THR A 180 -5.40 -16.67 -5.54
N HIS A 181 -5.23 -15.54 -6.23
CA HIS A 181 -6.31 -14.89 -6.97
C HIS A 181 -5.83 -14.44 -8.35
N VAL A 182 -6.56 -14.81 -9.40
CA VAL A 182 -6.31 -14.33 -10.77
C VAL A 182 -7.26 -13.20 -11.07
N GLN A 183 -6.73 -11.98 -11.15
CA GLN A 183 -7.50 -10.80 -11.51
C GLN A 183 -7.51 -10.61 -13.02
N ASN A 184 -8.73 -10.57 -13.58
CA ASN A 184 -9.01 -10.33 -15.01
C ASN A 184 -8.21 -11.21 -15.99
N GLY A 185 -7.73 -12.39 -15.56
CA GLY A 185 -6.89 -13.26 -16.39
C GLY A 185 -5.47 -12.73 -16.67
N HIS A 186 -5.08 -11.60 -16.09
CA HIS A 186 -3.80 -10.94 -16.42
C HIS A 186 -2.81 -10.92 -15.27
N THR A 187 -3.28 -10.92 -14.03
CA THR A 187 -2.43 -10.73 -12.84
C THR A 187 -2.77 -11.77 -11.78
N VAL A 188 -1.75 -12.44 -11.26
CA VAL A 188 -1.87 -13.38 -10.15
C VAL A 188 -1.41 -12.72 -8.87
N PHE A 189 -2.23 -12.82 -7.84
CA PHE A 189 -1.89 -12.45 -6.47
C PHE A 189 -1.69 -13.71 -5.64
N SER A 190 -0.57 -13.78 -4.93
CA SER A 190 -0.24 -14.77 -3.90
C SER A 190 0.32 -14.07 -2.68
N HIS A 191 0.50 -14.77 -1.56
CA HIS A 191 1.13 -14.18 -0.40
C HIS A 191 2.66 -14.21 -0.51
N GLY A 192 3.24 -15.40 -0.66
CA GLY A 192 4.64 -15.62 -1.02
C GLY A 192 4.84 -15.88 -2.51
N ASP A 193 6.06 -16.23 -2.88
CA ASP A 193 6.46 -16.40 -4.28
C ASP A 193 5.92 -17.69 -4.91
N MET A 194 5.58 -17.60 -6.20
CA MET A 194 5.23 -18.77 -7.00
C MET A 194 6.46 -19.25 -7.77
N GLU A 195 6.96 -20.43 -7.45
CA GLU A 195 8.09 -21.05 -8.17
C GLU A 195 7.64 -22.20 -9.10
N PRO A 196 8.35 -22.43 -10.23
CA PRO A 196 8.05 -23.54 -11.15
C PRO A 196 8.17 -24.91 -10.48
N GLU A 197 9.13 -25.08 -9.59
CA GLU A 197 9.37 -26.30 -8.84
C GLU A 197 8.45 -26.32 -7.61
N TRP A 198 7.25 -26.89 -7.77
CA TRP A 198 6.29 -27.20 -6.70
C TRP A 198 5.55 -26.01 -6.05
N ALA A 199 5.06 -25.02 -6.82
CA ALA A 199 4.09 -23.98 -6.42
C ALA A 199 3.89 -23.82 -4.89
N ARG A 200 4.82 -23.10 -4.23
CA ARG A 200 4.84 -22.80 -2.78
C ARG A 200 4.37 -21.36 -2.47
N PRO A 201 3.16 -20.92 -2.89
CA PRO A 201 2.72 -19.52 -2.92
C PRO A 201 2.54 -18.86 -1.55
N ILE A 202 2.81 -19.57 -0.45
CA ILE A 202 2.61 -19.07 0.91
C ILE A 202 3.95 -18.74 1.59
N TRP A 203 5.05 -19.40 1.23
CA TRP A 203 6.30 -19.33 2.00
C TRP A 203 7.54 -18.95 1.19
N SER A 204 7.52 -19.09 -0.13
CA SER A 204 8.72 -18.81 -0.92
C SER A 204 9.04 -17.31 -0.96
N ARG A 205 10.35 -17.00 -1.02
CA ARG A 205 10.92 -15.66 -1.14
C ARG A 205 11.91 -15.54 -2.30
N ALA A 206 12.10 -16.61 -3.08
CA ALA A 206 13.22 -16.74 -4.02
C ALA A 206 13.27 -15.60 -5.07
N HIS A 207 12.10 -15.15 -5.56
CA HIS A 207 12.02 -14.06 -6.54
C HIS A 207 12.21 -12.72 -5.86
N ALA A 208 11.59 -12.52 -4.70
CA ALA A 208 11.74 -11.29 -3.91
C ALA A 208 13.20 -11.05 -3.51
N THR A 209 13.94 -12.10 -3.17
CA THR A 209 15.36 -12.02 -2.76
C THR A 209 16.35 -12.16 -3.92
N GLN A 210 15.86 -12.37 -5.14
CA GLN A 210 16.68 -12.56 -6.35
C GLN A 210 17.70 -13.70 -6.22
N GLU A 211 17.27 -14.85 -5.69
CA GLU A 211 18.14 -16.01 -5.50
C GLU A 211 18.71 -16.50 -6.85
N GLY A 212 20.03 -16.63 -6.96
CA GLY A 212 20.70 -16.94 -8.23
C GLY A 212 20.90 -15.73 -9.15
N GLY A 213 20.49 -14.53 -8.72
CA GLY A 213 20.66 -13.26 -9.46
C GLY A 213 19.45 -12.87 -10.31
N MET A 214 19.45 -11.62 -10.80
CA MET A 214 18.32 -11.02 -11.52
C MET A 214 17.95 -11.78 -12.80
N GLU A 215 18.92 -12.26 -13.56
CA GLU A 215 18.67 -12.98 -14.82
C GLU A 215 17.91 -14.29 -14.56
N GLU A 216 18.38 -15.08 -13.59
CA GLU A 216 17.75 -16.35 -13.22
C GLU A 216 16.36 -16.12 -12.60
N THR A 217 16.24 -15.10 -11.76
CA THR A 217 14.94 -14.68 -11.19
C THR A 217 13.93 -14.38 -12.28
N CYS A 218 14.30 -13.56 -13.28
CA CYS A 218 13.38 -13.22 -14.36
C CYS A 218 13.05 -14.42 -15.27
N LYS A 219 13.98 -15.36 -15.48
CA LYS A 219 13.68 -16.63 -16.17
C LYS A 219 12.61 -17.44 -15.43
N ARG A 220 12.71 -17.54 -14.10
CA ARG A 220 11.71 -18.24 -13.28
C ARG A 220 10.35 -17.54 -13.30
N VAL A 221 10.34 -16.22 -13.14
CA VAL A 221 9.12 -15.40 -13.23
C VAL A 221 8.43 -15.58 -14.60
N ASP A 222 9.18 -15.52 -15.70
CA ASP A 222 8.63 -15.70 -17.04
C ASP A 222 8.15 -17.12 -17.29
N ALA A 223 8.82 -18.14 -16.73
CA ALA A 223 8.36 -19.52 -16.81
C ALA A 223 6.99 -19.70 -16.12
N VAL A 224 6.80 -19.12 -14.94
CA VAL A 224 5.52 -19.18 -14.20
C VAL A 224 4.43 -18.40 -14.95
N LYS A 225 4.72 -17.17 -15.39
CA LYS A 225 3.79 -16.36 -16.19
C LYS A 225 3.31 -17.10 -17.44
N LYS A 226 4.24 -17.71 -18.18
CA LYS A 226 3.95 -18.50 -19.37
C LYS A 226 3.08 -19.71 -19.04
N ALA A 227 3.38 -20.42 -17.96
CA ALA A 227 2.60 -21.58 -17.54
C ALA A 227 1.16 -21.22 -17.14
N LEU A 228 0.96 -20.06 -16.50
CA LEU A 228 -0.34 -19.59 -16.04
C LEU A 228 -1.10 -18.77 -17.08
N GLY A 229 -0.46 -18.36 -18.18
CA GLY A 229 -1.05 -17.52 -19.21
C GLY A 229 -1.32 -16.08 -18.76
N VAL A 230 -0.48 -15.55 -17.87
CA VAL A 230 -0.66 -14.22 -17.24
C VAL A 230 0.51 -13.28 -17.54
N ASN A 231 0.28 -11.98 -17.33
CA ASN A 231 1.25 -10.93 -17.59
C ASN A 231 2.07 -10.56 -16.34
N ARG A 232 1.52 -10.81 -15.14
CA ARG A 232 2.12 -10.35 -13.89
C ARG A 232 1.85 -11.26 -12.71
N LEU A 233 2.84 -11.32 -11.82
CA LEU A 233 2.78 -11.97 -10.51
C LEU A 233 2.99 -10.91 -9.42
N ILE A 234 2.18 -10.93 -8.37
CA ILE A 234 2.25 -9.99 -7.25
C ILE A 234 2.23 -10.77 -5.94
N SER A 235 3.18 -10.48 -5.05
CA SER A 235 3.26 -11.08 -3.72
C SER A 235 3.41 -10.06 -2.59
N GLY A 236 3.12 -10.50 -1.37
CA GLY A 236 3.46 -9.84 -0.09
C GLY A 236 4.67 -10.52 0.56
N HIS A 237 4.55 -10.86 1.85
CA HIS A 237 5.42 -11.78 2.63
C HIS A 237 6.88 -11.35 2.88
N THR A 238 7.53 -10.73 1.89
CA THR A 238 8.93 -10.29 1.96
C THR A 238 8.97 -8.77 2.10
N PRO A 239 8.97 -8.25 3.34
CA PRO A 239 8.77 -6.83 3.56
C PRO A 239 9.94 -6.01 3.02
N GLN A 240 9.61 -5.03 2.18
CA GLN A 240 10.51 -4.03 1.63
C GLN A 240 10.73 -2.87 2.60
N TYR A 241 10.70 -3.12 3.91
CA TYR A 241 10.69 -2.08 4.96
C TYR A 241 11.93 -1.18 4.98
N ARG A 242 13.05 -1.62 4.40
CA ARG A 242 14.25 -0.77 4.32
C ARG A 242 14.07 0.41 3.37
N THR A 243 13.25 0.23 2.33
CA THR A 243 12.97 1.26 1.34
C THR A 243 11.57 1.86 1.52
N GLY A 244 10.63 1.08 2.08
CA GLY A 244 9.21 1.42 2.11
C GLY A 244 8.62 1.56 0.71
N LYS A 245 9.20 0.86 -0.29
CA LYS A 245 8.82 0.93 -1.71
C LYS A 245 8.45 -0.44 -2.24
N ILE A 246 7.44 -0.45 -3.11
CA ILE A 246 7.08 -1.62 -3.90
C ILE A 246 8.29 -2.01 -4.75
N LEU A 247 8.68 -3.28 -4.66
CA LEU A 247 9.67 -3.85 -5.57
C LEU A 247 8.98 -4.15 -6.90
N SER A 248 9.54 -3.67 -8.01
CA SER A 248 9.12 -4.02 -9.37
C SER A 248 10.35 -4.47 -10.13
N ILE A 249 10.35 -5.72 -10.60
CA ILE A 249 11.45 -6.31 -11.37
C ILE A 249 10.91 -7.00 -12.61
N CYS A 250 11.81 -7.43 -13.50
CA CYS A 250 11.46 -8.12 -14.74
C CYS A 250 10.44 -7.33 -15.59
N ASN A 251 10.69 -6.02 -15.72
CA ASN A 251 9.83 -5.06 -16.44
C ASN A 251 8.37 -5.06 -15.95
N GLY A 252 8.16 -5.12 -14.63
CA GLY A 252 6.84 -5.14 -14.01
C GLY A 252 6.12 -6.49 -14.13
N GLY A 253 6.84 -7.55 -14.54
CA GLY A 253 6.33 -8.92 -14.57
C GLY A 253 6.21 -9.55 -13.19
N TYR A 254 6.98 -9.08 -12.20
CA TYR A 254 6.87 -9.50 -10.82
C TYR A 254 7.03 -8.31 -9.86
N MET A 255 6.16 -8.25 -8.85
CA MET A 255 6.14 -7.17 -7.86
C MET A 255 5.94 -7.69 -6.44
N VAL A 256 6.59 -7.04 -5.47
CA VAL A 256 6.37 -7.28 -4.03
C VAL A 256 5.76 -6.02 -3.41
N ILE A 257 4.56 -6.15 -2.85
CA ILE A 257 3.78 -5.02 -2.32
C ILE A 257 3.76 -4.95 -0.80
N ASP A 258 4.35 -5.93 -0.11
CA ASP A 258 4.66 -5.78 1.31
C ASP A 258 5.79 -4.77 1.49
N VAL A 259 5.42 -3.54 1.84
CA VAL A 259 6.37 -2.45 2.13
C VAL A 259 6.66 -2.29 3.63
N GLY A 260 6.12 -3.18 4.48
CA GLY A 260 6.12 -3.01 5.93
C GLY A 260 5.07 -1.99 6.39
N ILE A 261 3.80 -2.21 6.05
CA ILE A 261 2.68 -1.31 6.40
C ILE A 261 2.51 -1.17 7.90
N SER A 262 2.56 -2.30 8.60
CA SER A 262 2.48 -2.34 10.05
C SER A 262 3.66 -1.60 10.68
N LYS A 263 3.42 -0.88 11.79
CA LYS A 263 4.47 -0.19 12.55
C LYS A 263 5.56 -1.14 13.07
N TYR A 264 5.24 -2.43 13.23
CA TYR A 264 6.20 -3.47 13.61
C TYR A 264 7.22 -3.79 12.51
N TYR A 265 6.99 -3.30 11.29
CA TYR A 265 7.87 -3.43 10.12
C TYR A 265 8.14 -2.08 9.45
N GLY A 266 8.09 -0.96 10.18
CA GLY A 266 8.53 0.35 9.68
C GLY A 266 7.42 1.34 9.36
N GLY A 267 6.15 0.90 9.26
CA GLY A 267 5.02 1.82 9.15
C GLY A 267 4.89 2.51 7.79
N HIS A 268 5.38 1.90 6.70
CA HIS A 268 5.38 2.51 5.38
C HIS A 268 4.06 2.27 4.65
N LEU A 269 3.49 3.31 4.05
CA LEU A 269 2.24 3.18 3.29
C LEU A 269 2.54 3.08 1.79
N ALA A 270 2.06 2.01 1.16
CA ALA A 270 2.03 1.88 -0.29
C ALA A 270 0.78 1.11 -0.72
N VAL A 271 0.25 1.48 -1.88
CA VAL A 271 -0.86 0.79 -2.54
C VAL A 271 -0.45 0.56 -3.99
N LEU A 272 -0.65 -0.65 -4.50
CA LEU A 272 -0.56 -0.90 -5.92
C LEU A 272 -1.93 -0.66 -6.57
N GLU A 273 -1.98 0.13 -7.62
CA GLU A 273 -3.19 0.40 -8.40
C GLU A 273 -2.99 -0.08 -9.83
N ILE A 274 -3.92 -0.89 -10.32
CA ILE A 274 -3.93 -1.43 -11.68
C ILE A 274 -5.22 -0.97 -12.34
N ILE A 275 -5.06 -0.28 -13.47
CA ILE A 275 -6.16 0.22 -14.30
C ILE A 275 -6.12 -0.52 -15.64
N GLU A 276 -7.25 -1.11 -16.01
CA GLU A 276 -7.46 -1.68 -17.34
C GLU A 276 -7.76 -0.55 -18.33
N ASN A 277 -7.00 -0.50 -19.42
CA ASN A 277 -7.17 0.47 -20.50
C ASN A 277 -8.12 -0.09 -21.57
N ASP A 278 -8.71 0.80 -22.38
CA ASP A 278 -9.65 0.40 -23.44
C ASP A 278 -9.03 -0.49 -24.53
N ASP A 279 -7.70 -0.46 -24.68
CA ASP A 279 -6.93 -1.31 -25.60
C ASP A 279 -6.57 -2.70 -25.02
N GLY A 280 -7.03 -3.01 -23.80
CA GLY A 280 -6.74 -4.25 -23.10
C GLY A 280 -5.36 -4.28 -22.41
N THR A 281 -4.61 -3.18 -22.40
CA THR A 281 -3.38 -3.06 -21.62
C THR A 281 -3.67 -2.64 -20.18
N GLN A 282 -2.68 -2.79 -19.29
CA GLN A 282 -2.78 -2.37 -17.90
C GLN A 282 -1.80 -1.23 -17.59
N SER A 283 -2.31 -0.15 -17.00
CA SER A 283 -1.48 0.87 -16.36
C SER A 283 -1.35 0.57 -14.87
N VAL A 284 -0.10 0.46 -14.39
CA VAL A 284 0.19 0.08 -13.01
C VAL A 284 0.89 1.22 -12.28
N TYR A 285 0.38 1.56 -11.11
CA TYR A 285 0.88 2.66 -10.30
C TYR A 285 1.14 2.21 -8.86
N ALA A 286 2.19 2.75 -8.28
CA ALA A 286 2.40 2.74 -6.84
C ALA A 286 1.96 4.08 -6.25
N LEU A 287 1.02 4.04 -5.31
CA LEU A 287 0.56 5.20 -4.55
C LEU A 287 1.27 5.22 -3.21
N TYR A 288 1.92 6.34 -2.92
CA TYR A 288 2.56 6.63 -1.63
C TYR A 288 1.97 7.92 -1.07
N PRO A 289 2.14 8.22 0.23
CA PRO A 289 1.76 9.52 0.80
C PRO A 289 2.35 10.73 0.06
N GLY A 290 3.54 10.56 -0.54
CA GLY A 290 4.22 11.59 -1.33
C GLY A 290 3.83 11.65 -2.81
N GLY A 291 2.84 10.86 -3.26
CA GLY A 291 2.32 10.89 -4.62
C GLY A 291 2.30 9.53 -5.33
N LYS A 292 1.67 9.54 -6.51
CA LYS A 292 1.46 8.38 -7.39
C LYS A 292 2.59 8.29 -8.44
N ARG A 293 3.10 7.08 -8.69
CA ARG A 293 4.19 6.82 -9.65
C ARG A 293 3.86 5.60 -10.51
N LEU A 294 4.21 5.62 -11.80
CA LEU A 294 4.13 4.46 -12.68
C LEU A 294 5.22 3.44 -12.28
N VAL A 295 4.91 2.13 -12.29
CA VAL A 295 5.82 1.05 -11.84
C VAL A 295 5.76 -0.20 -12.70
#